data_AF-A0A9P9PWQ1-F1
#
_entry.id   AF-A0A9P9PWQ1-F1
#
_cell.length_a   1.000
_cell.length_b   1.000
_cell.length_c   1.000
_cell.angle_alpha   90.00
_cell.angle_beta   90.00
_cell.angle_gamma   90.00
#
_symmetry.space_group_name_H-M   'P 1'
#
loop_
_entity.id
_entity.type
_entity.pdbx_description
1 polymer ?
#
loop_
_entity_poly.entity_id
_entity_poly.type
_entity_poly.pdbx_seq_one_letter_code
_entity_poly.pdbx_strand_id
1 'polypeptide(L)'
;INIATRYGQGLHVHHLKPENVPVYTKVILLSGVNYFKAVMFRRALSYLVFYLRFAVTKKFRIVLYIWVLLVSAFGITTAVVSFIPCLPFEKLWTPSMPGHCINIKAYWTANPALNIVFDIVIFVLPIPILWDLKLPKRQRLGLVGVFALG
;
A
#
# COMPACT_ATOMS: atom_id res chain seq x y z
N ILE A 1 -4.15 19.14 -14.67
CA ILE A 1 -2.68 19.08 -14.90
C ILE A 1 -2.01 18.95 -13.54
N ASN A 2 -1.33 17.83 -13.27
CA ASN A 2 -0.66 17.61 -11.98
C ASN A 2 0.48 18.64 -11.81
N ILE A 3 0.63 19.22 -10.62
CA ILE A 3 1.71 20.20 -10.34
C ILE A 3 3.08 19.59 -10.69
N ALA A 4 3.25 18.29 -10.46
CA ALA A 4 4.46 17.55 -10.78
C ALA A 4 4.76 17.45 -12.30
N THR A 5 3.75 17.43 -13.20
CA THR A 5 3.98 17.49 -14.65
C THR A 5 4.57 18.83 -15.13
N ARG A 6 4.36 19.94 -14.40
CA ARG A 6 5.03 21.23 -14.70
C ARG A 6 6.52 21.23 -14.35
N TYR A 7 6.94 20.38 -13.42
CA TYR A 7 8.34 20.29 -12.95
C TYR A 7 9.08 19.07 -13.52
N GLY A 8 8.56 18.46 -14.58
CA GLY A 8 9.25 17.42 -15.34
C GLY A 8 8.91 15.98 -14.95
N GLN A 9 7.81 15.73 -14.23
CA GLN A 9 7.33 14.36 -14.00
C GLN A 9 6.99 13.68 -15.35
N GLY A 10 7.84 12.74 -15.77
CA GLY A 10 7.75 12.03 -17.06
C GLY A 10 9.00 12.15 -17.95
N LEU A 11 9.88 13.12 -17.67
CA LEU A 11 11.18 13.23 -18.37
C LEU A 11 12.19 12.23 -17.79
N HIS A 12 13.06 11.68 -18.65
CA HIS A 12 14.20 10.89 -18.19
C HIS A 12 15.09 11.75 -17.28
N VAL A 13 15.65 11.13 -16.23
CA VAL A 13 16.43 11.80 -15.16
C VAL A 13 17.54 12.71 -15.72
N HIS A 14 18.06 12.41 -16.92
CA HIS A 14 19.06 13.19 -17.64
C HIS A 14 18.57 14.49 -18.28
N HIS A 15 17.25 14.67 -18.49
CA HIS A 15 16.66 15.88 -19.07
C HIS A 15 16.02 16.80 -18.01
N LEU A 16 16.13 16.46 -16.72
CA LEU A 16 15.71 17.35 -15.65
C LEU A 16 16.71 18.50 -15.51
N LYS A 17 16.24 19.74 -15.66
CA LYS A 17 17.03 20.93 -15.30
C LYS A 17 17.44 20.82 -13.82
N PRO A 18 18.73 21.01 -13.48
CA PRO A 18 19.24 20.84 -12.11
C PRO A 18 18.54 21.76 -11.10
N GLU A 19 18.03 22.91 -11.55
CA GLU A 19 17.26 23.87 -10.77
C GLU A 19 15.89 23.32 -10.29
N ASN A 20 15.29 22.39 -11.04
CA ASN A 20 13.98 21.83 -10.72
C ASN A 20 14.04 20.57 -9.84
N VAL A 21 15.23 19.98 -9.65
CA VAL A 21 15.46 18.79 -8.82
C VAL A 21 14.98 18.95 -7.37
N PRO A 22 15.28 20.05 -6.64
CA PRO A 22 14.82 20.18 -5.24
C PRO A 22 13.29 20.32 -5.13
N VAL A 23 12.65 21.00 -6.09
CA VAL A 23 11.18 21.14 -6.12
C VAL A 23 10.55 19.79 -6.46
N TYR A 24 11.09 19.07 -7.43
CA TYR A 24 10.65 17.73 -7.81
C TYR A 24 10.73 16.73 -6.66
N THR A 25 11.86 16.69 -5.94
CA THR A 25 12.04 15.82 -4.78
C THR A 25 11.05 16.14 -3.66
N LYS A 26 10.80 17.43 -3.37
CA LYS A 26 9.79 17.85 -2.38
C LYS A 26 8.38 17.39 -2.78
N VAL A 27 8.01 17.53 -4.05
CA VAL A 27 6.68 17.13 -4.55
C VAL A 27 6.50 15.61 -4.50
N ILE A 28 7.53 14.82 -4.79
CA ILE A 28 7.49 13.35 -4.66
C ILE A 28 7.35 12.93 -3.20
N LEU A 29 8.09 13.56 -2.28
CA LEU A 29 7.98 13.27 -0.85
C LEU A 29 6.57 13.59 -0.33
N LEU A 30 6.01 14.74 -0.70
CA LEU A 30 4.63 15.10 -0.37
C LEU A 30 3.61 14.09 -0.94
N SER A 31 3.82 13.63 -2.17
CA SER A 31 2.99 12.59 -2.79
C SER A 31 3.10 11.25 -2.06
N GLY A 32 4.30 10.83 -1.67
CA GLY A 32 4.54 9.62 -0.88
C GLY A 32 3.86 9.67 0.49
N VAL A 33 3.93 10.81 1.18
CA VAL A 33 3.24 11.04 2.46
C VAL A 33 1.72 10.95 2.30
N ASN A 34 1.15 11.56 1.25
CA ASN A 34 -0.28 11.47 0.98
C ASN A 34 -0.72 10.05 0.61
N TYR A 35 0.08 9.34 -0.20
CA TYR A 35 -0.16 7.94 -0.54
C TYR A 35 -0.18 7.06 0.71
N PHE A 36 0.81 7.23 1.60
CA PHE A 36 0.89 6.47 2.84
C PHE A 36 -0.34 6.68 3.74
N LYS A 37 -0.78 7.93 3.91
CA LYS A 37 -2.01 8.24 4.66
C LYS A 37 -3.24 7.56 4.04
N ALA A 38 -3.39 7.64 2.72
CA ALA A 38 -4.52 7.04 2.02
C ALA A 38 -4.53 5.50 2.12
N VAL A 39 -3.37 4.86 2.05
CA VAL A 39 -3.23 3.40 2.21
C VAL A 39 -3.55 2.98 3.65
N MET A 40 -3.01 3.67 4.66
CA MET A 40 -3.30 3.38 6.06
C MET A 40 -4.77 3.55 6.40
N PHE A 41 -5.40 4.64 5.94
CA PHE A 41 -6.83 4.88 6.16
C PHE A 41 -7.71 3.81 5.52
N ARG A 42 -7.46 3.45 4.25
CA ARG A 42 -8.19 2.38 3.56
C ARG A 42 -8.05 1.05 4.28
N ARG A 43 -6.84 0.68 4.70
CA ARG A 43 -6.60 -0.57 5.44
C ARG A 43 -7.32 -0.59 6.78
N ALA A 44 -7.29 0.50 7.53
CA ALA A 44 -7.99 0.60 8.81
C ALA A 44 -9.51 0.40 8.64
N LEU A 45 -10.10 1.01 7.62
CA LEU A 45 -11.51 0.82 7.27
C LEU A 45 -11.82 -0.63 6.87
N SER A 46 -11.01 -1.23 5.98
CA SER A 46 -11.19 -2.60 5.54
C SER A 46 -11.16 -3.58 6.71
N TYR A 47 -10.21 -3.43 7.64
CA TYR A 47 -10.17 -4.28 8.83
C TYR A 47 -11.36 -4.06 9.74
N LEU A 48 -11.74 -2.80 10.01
CA LEU A 48 -12.87 -2.51 10.89
C LEU A 48 -14.16 -3.15 10.36
N VAL A 49 -14.43 -3.00 9.06
CA VAL A 49 -15.59 -3.62 8.41
C VAL A 49 -15.49 -5.15 8.47
N PHE A 50 -14.31 -5.72 8.25
CA PHE A 50 -14.10 -7.16 8.31
C PHE A 50 -14.32 -7.74 9.73
N TYR A 51 -13.79 -7.07 10.76
CA TYR A 51 -13.99 -7.43 12.16
C TYR A 51 -15.47 -7.36 12.56
N LEU A 52 -16.17 -6.28 12.18
CA LEU A 52 -17.60 -6.10 12.46
C LEU A 52 -18.46 -7.17 11.78
N ARG A 53 -18.08 -7.63 10.58
CA ARG A 53 -18.90 -8.54 9.78
C ARG A 53 -18.65 -10.02 10.05
N PHE A 54 -17.43 -10.42 10.40
CA PHE A 54 -17.03 -11.83 10.37
C PHE A 54 -16.46 -12.41 11.67
N ALA A 55 -16.29 -11.66 12.77
CA ALA A 55 -15.67 -12.16 14.00
C ALA A 55 -16.54 -13.15 14.84
N VAL A 56 -17.19 -14.12 14.21
CA VAL A 56 -18.15 -15.05 14.83
C VAL A 56 -17.47 -16.31 15.39
N THR A 57 -16.34 -16.78 14.85
CA THR A 57 -15.67 -18.03 15.29
C THR A 57 -14.19 -17.85 15.65
N LYS A 58 -13.69 -18.60 16.65
CA LYS A 58 -12.31 -18.48 17.18
C LYS A 58 -11.23 -18.79 16.13
N LYS A 59 -11.42 -19.82 15.29
CA LYS A 59 -10.48 -20.18 14.21
C LYS A 59 -10.35 -19.07 13.17
N PHE A 60 -11.46 -18.43 12.83
CA PHE A 60 -11.49 -17.33 11.87
C PHE A 60 -10.75 -16.09 12.39
N ARG A 61 -10.85 -15.81 13.70
CA ARG A 61 -10.09 -14.72 14.33
C ARG A 61 -8.58 -14.92 14.21
N ILE A 62 -8.07 -16.14 14.35
CA ILE A 62 -6.62 -16.42 14.22
C ILE A 62 -6.12 -16.13 12.80
N VAL A 63 -6.83 -16.63 11.78
CA VAL A 63 -6.47 -16.37 10.37
C VAL A 63 -6.51 -14.88 10.07
N LEU A 64 -7.50 -14.16 10.60
CA LEU A 64 -7.60 -12.71 10.47
C LEU A 64 -6.43 -11.98 11.14
N TYR A 65 -6.04 -12.37 12.37
CA TYR A 65 -4.90 -11.77 13.06
C TYR A 65 -3.60 -11.96 12.28
N ILE A 66 -3.37 -13.15 11.73
CA ILE A 66 -2.19 -13.42 10.88
C ILE A 66 -2.20 -12.51 9.64
N TRP A 67 -3.35 -12.34 8.99
CA TRP A 67 -3.47 -11.46 7.82
C TRP A 67 -3.24 -9.99 8.15
N VAL A 68 -3.85 -9.49 9.23
CA VAL A 68 -3.63 -8.12 9.71
C VAL A 68 -2.15 -7.90 10.01
N LEU A 69 -1.48 -8.88 10.62
CA LEU A 69 -0.05 -8.82 10.92
C LEU A 69 0.81 -8.78 9.64
N LEU A 70 0.54 -9.64 8.66
CA LEU A 70 1.28 -9.66 7.38
C LEU A 70 1.14 -8.35 6.61
N VAL A 71 -0.08 -7.84 6.48
CA VAL A 71 -0.33 -6.61 5.72
C VAL A 71 0.20 -5.38 6.46
N SER A 72 0.08 -5.34 7.80
CA SER A 72 0.67 -4.25 8.59
C SER A 72 2.20 -4.24 8.50
N ALA A 73 2.85 -5.41 8.58
CA ALA A 73 4.29 -5.55 8.37
C ALA A 73 4.71 -5.04 6.98
N PHE A 74 4.01 -5.46 5.91
CA PHE A 74 4.26 -4.96 4.56
C PHE A 74 4.08 -3.43 4.47
N GLY A 75 3.05 -2.88 5.13
CA GLY A 75 2.83 -1.44 5.22
C GLY A 75 4.00 -0.70 5.88
N ILE A 76 4.49 -1.21 7.01
CA ILE A 76 5.63 -0.63 7.73
C ILE A 76 6.90 -0.65 6.85
N THR A 77 7.19 -1.78 6.18
CA THR A 77 8.35 -1.88 5.28
C THR A 77 8.28 -0.83 4.18
N THR A 78 7.13 -0.66 3.53
CA THR A 78 6.95 0.35 2.48
C THR A 78 7.03 1.78 3.02
N ALA A 79 6.59 2.02 4.26
CA ALA A 79 6.76 3.30 4.94
C ALA A 79 8.25 3.63 5.09
N VAL A 80 9.00 2.70 5.68
CA VAL A 80 10.44 2.87 5.94
C VAL A 80 11.20 3.14 4.65
N VAL A 81 10.92 2.38 3.58
CA VAL A 81 11.52 2.59 2.26
C VAL A 81 11.15 3.95 1.64
N SER A 82 9.94 4.45 1.92
CA SER A 82 9.51 5.76 1.41
C SER A 82 10.16 6.93 2.17
N PHE A 83 10.43 6.76 3.48
CA PHE A 83 11.15 7.75 4.29
C PHE A 83 12.66 7.70 4.08
N ILE A 84 13.22 6.51 3.86
CA ILE A 84 14.65 6.25 3.69
C ILE A 84 14.85 5.49 2.37
N PRO A 85 14.72 6.17 1.21
CA PRO A 85 14.90 5.52 -0.10
C PRO A 85 16.36 5.12 -0.40
N CYS A 86 17.32 5.68 0.34
CA CYS A 86 18.74 5.39 0.19
C CYS A 86 19.38 5.07 1.54
N LEU A 87 20.26 4.07 1.55
CA LEU A 87 21.19 3.82 2.65
C LEU A 87 22.63 4.07 2.17
N PRO A 88 23.37 5.03 2.74
CA PRO A 88 22.96 6.01 3.76
C PRO A 88 22.04 7.12 3.19
N PHE A 89 21.21 7.73 4.04
CA PHE A 89 20.27 8.80 3.66
C PHE A 89 20.97 10.00 3.01
N GLU A 90 22.20 10.29 3.42
CA GLU A 90 23.05 11.36 2.89
C GLU A 90 23.36 11.22 1.40
N LYS A 91 23.31 9.98 0.87
CA LYS A 91 23.49 9.73 -0.56
C LYS A 91 22.40 10.39 -1.43
N LEU A 92 21.24 10.69 -0.84
CA LEU A 92 20.18 11.42 -1.53
C LEU A 92 20.63 12.82 -1.98
N TRP A 93 21.52 13.46 -1.22
CA TRP A 93 22.02 14.82 -1.48
C TRP A 93 23.43 14.82 -2.07
N THR A 94 24.23 13.79 -1.78
CA THR A 94 25.62 13.65 -2.25
C THR A 94 25.77 12.36 -3.08
N PRO A 95 25.56 12.41 -4.41
CA PRO A 95 25.60 11.22 -5.26
C PRO A 95 26.98 10.53 -5.33
N SER A 96 28.05 11.23 -4.93
CA SER A 96 29.43 10.71 -4.91
C SER A 96 29.74 9.78 -3.72
N MET A 97 28.84 9.65 -2.75
CA MET A 97 29.02 8.76 -1.59
C MET A 97 28.74 7.28 -1.92
N PRO A 98 29.55 6.34 -1.40
CA PRO A 98 29.25 4.91 -1.52
C PRO A 98 27.97 4.55 -0.76
N GLY A 99 27.13 3.71 -1.36
CA GLY A 99 25.85 3.29 -0.76
C GLY A 99 24.90 2.68 -1.78
N HIS A 100 23.75 2.20 -1.32
CA HIS A 100 22.72 1.60 -2.16
C HIS A 100 21.41 2.38 -2.04
N CYS A 101 20.83 2.75 -3.19
CA CYS A 101 19.54 3.41 -3.27
C CYS A 101 18.55 2.46 -3.92
N ILE A 102 17.30 2.48 -3.46
CA ILE A 102 16.25 1.72 -4.12
C ILE A 102 16.00 2.29 -5.52
N ASN A 103 15.72 1.40 -6.47
CA ASN A 103 15.28 1.83 -7.78
C ASN A 103 13.88 2.43 -7.67
N ILE A 104 13.81 3.76 -7.61
CA ILE A 104 12.58 4.55 -7.46
C ILE A 104 11.54 4.11 -8.51
N LYS A 105 11.93 3.91 -9.78
CA LYS A 105 11.00 3.50 -10.83
C LYS A 105 10.38 2.14 -10.53
N ALA A 106 11.21 1.14 -10.23
CA ALA A 106 10.73 -0.20 -9.90
C ALA A 106 9.83 -0.19 -8.66
N TYR A 107 10.19 0.58 -7.63
CA TYR A 107 9.40 0.72 -6.41
C TYR A 107 8.02 1.34 -6.70
N TRP A 108 7.96 2.43 -7.46
CA TRP A 108 6.70 3.10 -7.79
C TRP A 108 5.76 2.26 -8.67
N THR A 109 6.28 1.29 -9.43
CA THR A 109 5.46 0.37 -10.21
C THR A 109 5.05 -0.88 -9.42
N ALA A 110 5.97 -1.48 -8.67
CA ALA A 110 5.72 -2.71 -7.94
C ALA A 110 4.85 -2.52 -6.69
N ASN A 111 5.02 -1.41 -5.97
CA ASN A 111 4.29 -1.13 -4.74
C ASN A 111 2.75 -1.09 -4.93
N PRO A 112 2.19 -0.33 -5.88
CA PRO A 112 0.75 -0.34 -6.12
C PRO A 112 0.25 -1.69 -6.62
N ALA A 113 1.03 -2.41 -7.45
CA ALA A 113 0.66 -3.75 -7.91
C ALA A 113 0.49 -4.73 -6.73
N LEU A 114 1.44 -4.73 -5.79
CA LEU A 114 1.35 -5.55 -4.58
C LEU A 114 0.18 -5.14 -3.68
N ASN A 115 -0.09 -3.83 -3.53
CA ASN A 115 -1.24 -3.38 -2.76
C ASN A 115 -2.58 -3.86 -3.33
N ILE A 116 -2.73 -3.88 -4.66
CA ILE A 116 -3.93 -4.43 -5.32
C ILE A 116 -4.06 -5.93 -5.03
N VAL A 117 -2.94 -6.68 -5.06
CA VAL A 117 -2.95 -8.11 -4.70
C VAL A 117 -3.44 -8.31 -3.27
N PHE A 118 -2.98 -7.50 -2.30
CA PHE A 118 -3.48 -7.59 -0.93
C PHE A 118 -4.97 -7.28 -0.81
N ASP A 119 -5.48 -6.30 -1.57
CA ASP A 119 -6.91 -5.96 -1.60
C ASP A 119 -7.74 -7.13 -2.15
N ILE A 120 -7.30 -7.76 -3.24
CA ILE A 120 -7.97 -8.95 -3.82
C ILE A 120 -7.95 -10.11 -2.83
N VAL A 121 -6.81 -10.36 -2.19
CA VAL A 121 -6.70 -11.48 -1.23
C VAL A 121 -7.61 -11.25 -0.03
N ILE A 122 -7.71 -10.03 0.51
CA ILE A 122 -8.67 -9.71 1.59
C ILE A 122 -10.11 -9.96 1.12
N PHE A 123 -10.43 -9.63 -0.13
CA PHE A 123 -11.75 -9.87 -0.73
C PHE A 123 -12.08 -11.35 -0.91
N VAL A 124 -11.09 -12.15 -1.34
CA VAL A 124 -11.25 -13.57 -1.62
C VAL A 124 -11.16 -14.41 -0.35
N LEU A 125 -10.38 -14.00 0.66
CA LEU A 125 -10.19 -14.71 1.93
C LEU A 125 -11.48 -15.27 2.56
N PRO A 126 -12.59 -14.51 2.67
CA PRO A 126 -13.81 -15.03 3.27
C PRO A 126 -14.49 -16.11 2.40
N ILE A 127 -14.31 -16.14 1.08
CA ILE A 127 -15.14 -16.97 0.18
C ILE A 127 -14.88 -18.48 0.38
N PRO A 128 -13.64 -18.99 0.37
CA PRO A 128 -13.40 -20.43 0.57
C PRO A 128 -13.75 -20.88 1.98
N ILE A 129 -13.47 -20.04 2.99
CA ILE A 129 -13.74 -20.35 4.40
C ILE A 129 -15.25 -20.39 4.67
N LEU A 130 -16.03 -19.56 3.97
CA LEU A 130 -17.50 -19.59 4.04
C LEU A 130 -18.12 -20.80 3.36
N TRP A 131 -17.44 -21.42 2.39
CA TRP A 131 -17.94 -22.62 1.73
C TRP A 131 -17.81 -23.86 2.60
N ASP A 132 -16.74 -23.93 3.40
CA ASP A 132 -16.43 -25.06 4.26
C ASP A 132 -17.18 -24.99 5.62
N LEU A 133 -17.53 -23.77 6.05
CA LEU A 133 -18.24 -23.55 7.30
C LEU A 133 -19.75 -23.43 7.03
N LYS A 134 -20.56 -24.39 7.49
CA LYS A 134 -22.05 -24.37 7.49
C LYS A 134 -22.59 -23.15 8.26
N LEU A 135 -22.44 -21.95 7.73
CA LEU A 135 -22.73 -20.71 8.43
C LEU A 135 -24.19 -20.28 8.22
N PRO A 136 -24.82 -19.68 9.23
CA PRO A 136 -26.20 -19.22 9.16
C PRO A 136 -26.37 -18.11 8.11
N LYS A 137 -27.54 -18.12 7.43
CA LYS A 137 -27.87 -17.33 6.23
C LYS A 137 -27.56 -15.82 6.31
N ARG A 138 -27.49 -15.23 7.51
CA ARG A 138 -27.15 -13.81 7.74
C ARG A 138 -25.74 -13.43 7.26
N GLN A 139 -24.75 -14.31 7.39
CA GLN A 139 -23.38 -14.01 6.93
C GLN A 139 -23.22 -14.18 5.42
N ARG A 140 -23.98 -15.11 4.83
CA ARG A 140 -24.09 -15.29 3.37
C ARG A 140 -24.67 -14.04 2.68
N LEU A 141 -25.68 -13.40 3.27
CA LEU A 141 -26.25 -12.14 2.76
C LEU A 141 -25.22 -11.00 2.79
N GLY A 142 -24.37 -10.99 3.82
CA GLY A 142 -23.27 -10.05 3.92
C GLY A 142 -22.29 -10.18 2.75
N LEU A 143 -21.90 -11.41 2.39
CA LEU A 143 -20.98 -11.67 1.28
C LEU A 143 -21.56 -11.24 -0.07
N VAL A 144 -22.83 -11.57 -0.32
CA VAL A 144 -23.55 -11.16 -1.55
C VAL A 144 -23.64 -9.64 -1.64
N GLY A 145 -23.88 -8.94 -0.54
CA GLY A 145 -23.93 -7.48 -0.52
C GLY A 145 -22.58 -6.80 -0.81
N VAL A 146 -21.44 -7.40 -0.43
CA VAL A 146 -20.11 -6.87 -0.77
C VAL A 146 -19.77 -7.13 -2.23
N PHE A 147 -20.09 -8.32 -2.73
CA PHE A 147 -19.88 -8.69 -4.13
C PHE A 147 -20.76 -7.91 -5.11
N ALA A 148 -21.95 -7.48 -4.67
CA ALA A 148 -22.86 -6.66 -5.48
C ALA A 148 -22.55 -5.16 -5.45
N LEU A 149 -21.75 -4.70 -4.48
CA LEU A 149 -21.35 -3.28 -4.34
C LEU A 149 -19.91 -3.01 -4.80
N GLY A 150 -19.16 -4.05 -5.17
CA GLY A 150 -17.85 -3.94 -5.81
C GLY A 150 -17.95 -3.60 -7.28
#